data_AF-A0A417WVK9-F1
#
_entry.id   AF-A0A417WVK9-F1
#
_cell.length_a   1.000
_cell.length_b   1.000
_cell.length_c   1.000
_cell.angle_alpha   90.00
_cell.angle_beta   90.00
_cell.angle_gamma   90.00
#
_symmetry.space_group_name_H-M   'P 1'
#
loop_
_entity.id
_entity.type
_entity.pdbx_description
1 polymer ?
#
loop_
_entity_poly.entity_id
_entity_poly.type
_entity_poly.pdbx_seq_one_letter_code
_entity_poly.pdbx_strand_id
1 'polypeptide(L)'
;MRLLPGVGGFFYLSFPGKQVYWMVSENGRFESMKQKKEREKEISQWPWISMLPFGILAGYWGDKEVRITAISEYGFQTRLATPTTVEQKNAPWELAFYDQKTASYQRILLRDATFLQEKEEDFDVVYTFATEQEDYQNAVQRLALQYSQYIRWKMEDDDAALAEEMTGYPAEQDAFHLESLEEQKKVWFSGVGKETFTALQNGFAESGQPGQPVELALELDRPEWYTAYLSMESAVFFDAYFRKNQIPDPPIFHPDRLYIGNAFCPHLAPTEEELFALMDKACRESFAVTLVFPFLLEGNLLETQQRLQRLVEWCEQKNKIIEIVVNDWGTAHLAAQLPVFSLCLGVLLNKRKKDPRMAYKLGDRTLFEQNSVHAAFYREYLKEEFRMERYEWESCGDTSTRKFPEGKNSLHLPFYQTNTSQYCPMYAACIKGSRGAQTPVRKCPEFCEKQTFLYPEHLRMAGRYNSLFGIDLSVLQEPEAMGKMYGLRGIDRIVVNLL
;
A
#
# COMPACT_ATOMS: atom_id res chain seq x y z
N MET A 1 36.19 -9.21 -0.56
CA MET A 1 35.63 -10.18 -1.54
C MET A 1 36.52 -10.12 -2.78
N ARG A 2 37.18 -11.21 -3.18
CA ARG A 2 38.03 -11.25 -4.39
C ARG A 2 37.66 -12.49 -5.21
N LEU A 3 37.34 -12.28 -6.48
CA LEU A 3 37.21 -13.33 -7.49
C LEU A 3 38.60 -13.59 -8.09
N LEU A 4 38.97 -14.86 -8.22
CA LEU A 4 40.13 -15.29 -9.02
C LEU A 4 39.64 -16.29 -10.08
N PRO A 5 40.04 -16.15 -11.35
CA PRO A 5 39.65 -17.07 -12.40
C PRO A 5 40.37 -18.42 -12.22
N GLY A 6 39.61 -19.51 -12.14
CA GLY A 6 40.12 -20.87 -12.24
C GLY A 6 40.11 -21.37 -13.69
N VAL A 7 41.13 -22.12 -14.08
CA VAL A 7 41.23 -22.70 -15.43
C VAL A 7 40.21 -23.83 -15.60
N GLY A 8 39.39 -23.78 -16.65
CA GLY A 8 38.44 -24.84 -17.01
C GLY A 8 36.95 -24.55 -16.79
N GLY A 9 36.54 -23.29 -16.62
CA GLY A 9 35.12 -22.93 -16.45
C GLY A 9 34.61 -22.97 -15.00
N PHE A 10 35.51 -22.94 -14.02
CA PHE A 10 35.17 -22.95 -12.59
C PHE A 10 35.04 -21.53 -12.02
N PHE A 11 33.98 -21.29 -11.22
CA PHE A 11 33.83 -20.10 -10.37
C PHE A 11 33.60 -20.52 -8.91
N TYR A 12 34.08 -19.74 -7.94
CA TYR A 12 33.77 -19.93 -6.52
C TYR A 12 33.43 -18.62 -5.81
N LEU A 13 32.55 -18.71 -4.81
CA LEU A 13 32.23 -17.65 -3.85
C LEU A 13 32.81 -18.05 -2.48
N SER A 14 33.56 -17.14 -1.85
CA SER A 14 34.18 -17.36 -0.54
C SER A 14 33.46 -16.52 0.53
N PHE A 15 32.86 -17.19 1.50
CA PHE A 15 32.46 -16.61 2.78
C PHE A 15 33.39 -17.13 3.90
N PRO A 16 33.58 -16.38 5.01
CA PRO A 16 34.41 -16.86 6.11
C PRO A 16 33.74 -18.08 6.76
N GLY A 17 34.33 -19.27 6.58
CA GLY A 17 34.01 -20.48 7.36
C GLY A 17 33.49 -21.69 6.59
N LYS A 18 33.03 -21.59 5.34
CA LYS A 18 32.67 -22.74 4.49
C LYS A 18 32.90 -22.41 3.00
N GLN A 19 33.64 -23.27 2.30
CA GLN A 19 33.81 -23.23 0.85
C GLN A 19 32.76 -24.15 0.21
N VAL A 20 32.01 -23.66 -0.78
CA VAL A 20 31.03 -24.46 -1.56
C VAL A 20 31.49 -24.47 -3.01
N TYR A 21 31.58 -25.66 -3.61
CA TYR A 21 31.99 -25.88 -5.00
C TYR A 21 30.77 -26.18 -5.85
N TRP A 22 30.72 -25.66 -7.08
CA TRP A 22 29.69 -26.00 -8.07
C TRP A 22 30.32 -26.73 -9.25
N MET A 23 29.66 -27.79 -9.73
CA MET A 23 30.04 -28.54 -10.93
C MET A 23 28.80 -28.73 -11.79
N VAL A 24 28.88 -28.40 -13.07
CA VAL A 24 27.89 -28.80 -14.09
C VAL A 24 28.50 -30.00 -14.80
N SER A 25 27.93 -31.20 -14.65
CA SER A 25 28.42 -32.39 -15.34
C SER A 25 27.53 -32.74 -16.53
N GLU A 26 28.12 -32.81 -17.72
CA GLU A 26 27.58 -33.54 -18.86
C GLU A 26 27.84 -35.04 -18.65
N ASN A 27 26.76 -35.83 -18.69
CA ASN A 27 26.63 -37.23 -19.11
C ASN A 27 25.88 -38.12 -18.12
N GLY A 28 24.70 -38.58 -18.56
CA GLY A 28 23.84 -39.50 -17.84
C GLY A 28 24.26 -40.97 -17.97
N ARG A 29 24.10 -41.70 -16.87
CA ARG A 29 23.72 -43.13 -16.78
C ARG A 29 23.50 -43.50 -15.31
N PHE A 30 22.34 -44.09 -15.00
CA PHE A 30 21.92 -44.55 -13.67
C PHE A 30 22.04 -46.09 -13.58
N GLU A 31 22.59 -46.60 -12.47
CA GLU A 31 22.45 -48.00 -12.04
C GLU A 31 21.85 -48.08 -10.63
N SER A 32 21.11 -49.16 -10.39
CA SER A 32 20.04 -49.33 -9.40
C SER A 32 20.46 -49.62 -7.96
N MET A 33 19.57 -49.23 -7.03
CA MET A 33 19.34 -49.76 -5.66
C MET A 33 20.54 -49.82 -4.69
N LYS A 34 20.62 -48.82 -3.80
CA LYS A 34 21.51 -48.81 -2.62
C LYS A 34 20.75 -48.62 -1.30
N GLN A 35 21.25 -49.26 -0.24
CA GLN A 35 20.62 -49.37 1.08
C GLN A 35 20.55 -48.04 1.84
N LYS A 36 19.57 -47.92 2.75
CA LYS A 36 19.25 -46.74 3.58
C LYS A 36 20.47 -46.04 4.24
N LYS A 37 21.50 -46.80 4.67
CA LYS A 37 22.74 -46.27 5.27
C LYS A 37 23.72 -45.61 4.30
N GLU A 38 23.67 -45.94 3.01
CA GLU A 38 24.48 -45.26 1.99
C GLU A 38 23.84 -43.94 1.57
N ARG A 39 22.49 -43.91 1.45
CA ARG A 39 21.73 -42.67 1.20
C ARG A 39 21.90 -41.62 2.32
N GLU A 40 22.01 -42.03 3.58
CA GLU A 40 22.28 -41.10 4.70
C GLU A 40 23.66 -40.40 4.62
N LYS A 41 24.70 -41.08 4.11
CA LYS A 41 26.00 -40.44 3.82
C LYS A 41 25.92 -39.49 2.61
N GLU A 42 25.05 -39.78 1.64
CA GLU A 42 24.80 -38.94 0.47
C GLU A 42 24.05 -37.65 0.83
N ILE A 43 23.10 -37.67 1.78
CA ILE A 43 22.30 -36.47 2.16
C ILE A 43 23.18 -35.28 2.51
N SER A 44 24.24 -35.48 3.30
CA SER A 44 25.17 -34.41 3.70
C SER A 44 25.98 -33.81 2.54
N GLN A 45 26.06 -34.53 1.42
CA GLN A 45 26.81 -34.15 0.22
C GLN A 45 25.90 -33.55 -0.86
N TRP A 46 24.58 -33.60 -0.68
CA TRP A 46 23.66 -32.99 -1.64
C TRP A 46 23.90 -31.47 -1.71
N PRO A 47 23.78 -30.88 -2.91
CA PRO A 47 23.93 -29.44 -3.12
C PRO A 47 22.70 -28.70 -2.60
N TRP A 48 22.60 -28.59 -1.28
CA TRP A 48 21.47 -27.94 -0.61
C TRP A 48 21.44 -26.44 -0.84
N ILE A 49 20.30 -25.95 -1.32
CA ILE A 49 19.95 -24.54 -1.35
C ILE A 49 19.10 -24.26 -0.11
N SER A 50 19.67 -23.55 0.84
CA SER A 50 19.00 -23.16 2.09
C SER A 50 18.61 -21.68 2.08
N MET A 51 17.85 -21.25 3.10
CA MET A 51 17.49 -19.83 3.31
C MET A 51 16.70 -19.21 2.15
N LEU A 52 15.94 -20.04 1.43
CA LEU A 52 15.03 -19.55 0.39
C LEU A 52 13.92 -18.69 1.02
N PRO A 53 13.64 -17.51 0.45
CA PRO A 53 12.46 -16.74 0.79
C PRO A 53 11.20 -17.57 0.59
N PHE A 54 10.29 -17.53 1.56
CA PHE A 54 9.02 -18.26 1.47
C PHE A 54 8.19 -17.87 0.23
N GLY A 55 8.32 -16.63 -0.24
CA GLY A 55 7.63 -16.15 -1.44
C GLY A 55 8.14 -16.72 -2.77
N ILE A 56 9.20 -17.53 -2.79
CA ILE A 56 9.66 -18.20 -4.02
C ILE A 56 9.47 -19.72 -4.01
N LEU A 57 9.21 -20.30 -2.83
CA LEU A 57 8.95 -21.72 -2.65
C LEU A 57 8.07 -21.93 -1.41
N ALA A 58 6.87 -22.47 -1.64
CA ALA A 58 5.97 -22.91 -0.58
C ALA A 58 5.80 -24.44 -0.63
N GLY A 59 5.62 -25.07 0.53
CA GLY A 59 5.38 -26.50 0.64
C GLY A 59 4.07 -26.81 1.35
N TYR A 60 3.36 -27.82 0.86
CA TYR A 60 2.14 -28.34 1.46
C TYR A 60 2.34 -29.82 1.75
N TRP A 61 2.15 -30.19 3.01
CA TRP A 61 2.22 -31.55 3.49
C TRP A 61 0.83 -31.97 3.95
N GLY A 62 0.11 -32.69 3.10
CA GLY A 62 -1.34 -32.89 3.26
C GLY A 62 -2.08 -31.55 3.21
N ASP A 63 -2.80 -31.22 4.28
CA ASP A 63 -3.57 -29.98 4.46
C ASP A 63 -2.76 -28.85 5.12
N LYS A 64 -1.52 -29.12 5.52
CA LYS A 64 -0.67 -28.15 6.23
C LYS A 64 0.30 -27.46 5.29
N GLU A 65 0.28 -26.13 5.30
CA GLU A 65 1.37 -25.33 4.75
C GLU A 65 2.58 -25.43 5.68
N VAL A 66 3.73 -25.80 5.12
CA VAL A 66 4.97 -26.01 5.85
C VAL A 66 6.12 -25.27 5.17
N ARG A 67 7.08 -24.83 5.97
CA ARG A 67 8.26 -24.15 5.45
C ARG A 67 9.27 -25.17 4.93
N ILE A 68 9.69 -25.01 3.68
CA ILE A 68 10.86 -25.69 3.14
C ILE A 68 12.11 -24.96 3.64
N THR A 69 13.00 -25.68 4.31
CA THR A 69 14.23 -25.12 4.92
C THR A 69 15.44 -25.27 4.02
N ALA A 70 15.47 -26.34 3.23
CA ALA A 70 16.48 -26.58 2.21
C ALA A 70 15.90 -27.41 1.05
N ILE A 71 16.45 -27.24 -0.15
CA ILE A 71 16.06 -27.99 -1.35
C ILE A 71 17.28 -28.38 -2.19
N SER A 72 17.19 -29.51 -2.87
CA SER A 72 18.18 -30.01 -3.82
C SER A 72 17.45 -30.82 -4.90
N GLU A 73 18.11 -31.11 -6.03
CA GLU A 73 17.53 -31.95 -7.08
C GLU A 73 17.18 -33.36 -6.60
N TYR A 74 17.78 -33.81 -5.50
CA TYR A 74 17.57 -35.15 -4.95
C TYR A 74 16.49 -35.19 -3.86
N GLY A 75 16.07 -34.02 -3.36
CA GLY A 75 15.06 -33.93 -2.30
C GLY A 75 15.10 -32.63 -1.50
N PHE A 76 14.27 -32.57 -0.46
CA PHE A 76 13.96 -31.34 0.27
C PHE A 76 13.87 -31.58 1.77
N GLN A 77 13.98 -30.50 2.55
CA GLN A 77 13.87 -30.50 4.00
C GLN A 77 12.75 -29.56 4.44
N THR A 78 12.03 -30.00 5.47
CA THR A 78 11.06 -29.17 6.19
C THR A 78 11.30 -29.27 7.69
N ARG A 79 10.68 -28.37 8.46
CA ARG A 79 10.70 -28.44 9.92
C ARG A 79 9.34 -28.18 10.52
N LEU A 80 9.09 -28.81 11.66
CA LEU A 80 7.90 -28.58 12.48
C LEU A 80 8.31 -28.32 13.92
N ALA A 81 7.59 -27.44 14.62
CA ALA A 81 7.85 -27.13 16.02
C ALA A 81 7.58 -28.34 16.94
N THR A 82 6.69 -29.24 16.52
CA THR A 82 6.37 -30.48 17.23
C THR A 82 6.57 -31.70 16.32
N PRO A 83 6.95 -32.86 16.88
CA PRO A 83 7.03 -34.10 16.13
C PRO A 83 5.71 -34.42 15.43
N THR A 84 5.81 -34.94 14.21
CA THR A 84 4.67 -35.22 13.34
C THR A 84 4.15 -36.64 13.53
N THR A 85 2.89 -36.89 13.16
CA THR A 85 2.28 -38.21 13.25
C THR A 85 2.73 -39.12 12.09
N VAL A 86 2.61 -40.44 12.26
CA VAL A 86 2.89 -41.40 11.19
C VAL A 86 1.96 -41.19 9.98
N GLU A 87 0.71 -40.84 10.23
CA GLU A 87 -0.26 -40.49 9.18
C GLU A 87 0.21 -39.30 8.35
N GLN A 88 0.67 -38.24 9.02
CA GLN A 88 1.26 -37.09 8.36
C GLN A 88 2.51 -37.50 7.58
N LYS A 89 3.36 -38.40 8.09
CA LYS A 89 4.55 -38.90 7.36
C LYS A 89 4.22 -39.49 5.98
N ASN A 90 3.02 -40.03 5.82
CA ASN A 90 2.54 -40.63 4.59
C ASN A 90 1.60 -39.70 3.79
N ALA A 91 1.35 -38.48 4.26
CA ALA A 91 0.51 -37.52 3.56
C ALA A 91 1.19 -37.04 2.26
N PRO A 92 0.40 -36.70 1.22
CA PRO A 92 0.95 -36.25 -0.05
C PRO A 92 1.70 -34.92 0.11
N TRP A 93 2.67 -34.73 -0.78
CA TRP A 93 3.46 -33.50 -0.86
C TRP A 93 3.08 -32.71 -2.10
N GLU A 94 2.81 -31.42 -1.94
CA GLU A 94 2.75 -30.46 -3.05
C GLU A 94 3.77 -29.34 -2.79
N LEU A 95 4.59 -29.03 -3.79
CA LEU A 95 5.51 -27.90 -3.74
C LEU A 95 5.12 -26.86 -4.78
N ALA A 96 5.02 -25.60 -4.36
CA ALA A 96 4.69 -24.47 -5.23
C ALA A 96 5.95 -23.63 -5.47
N PHE A 97 6.50 -23.70 -6.68
CA PHE A 97 7.68 -22.96 -7.12
C PHE A 97 7.25 -21.68 -7.83
N TYR A 98 7.73 -20.53 -7.36
CA TYR A 98 7.51 -19.27 -8.07
C TYR A 98 8.42 -19.20 -9.30
N ASP A 99 7.84 -18.96 -10.47
CA ASP A 99 8.59 -18.67 -11.69
C ASP A 99 8.63 -17.16 -11.92
N GLN A 100 9.84 -16.59 -11.85
CA GLN A 100 10.05 -15.16 -12.02
C GLN A 100 9.69 -14.67 -13.43
N LYS A 101 9.80 -15.51 -14.46
CA LYS A 101 9.51 -15.12 -15.86
C LYS A 101 8.02 -15.01 -16.14
N THR A 102 7.22 -15.89 -15.55
CA THR A 102 5.76 -15.90 -15.73
C THR A 102 5.01 -15.20 -14.60
N ALA A 103 5.73 -14.82 -13.53
CA ALA A 103 5.17 -14.25 -12.30
C ALA A 103 4.02 -15.09 -11.70
N SER A 104 4.19 -16.41 -11.73
CA SER A 104 3.18 -17.37 -11.29
C SER A 104 3.80 -18.54 -10.53
N TYR A 105 2.98 -19.23 -9.73
CA TYR A 105 3.42 -20.44 -9.04
C TYR A 105 3.12 -21.67 -9.88
N GLN A 106 4.14 -22.48 -10.13
CA GLN A 106 3.99 -23.84 -10.62
C GLN A 106 3.87 -24.78 -9.42
N ARG A 107 2.72 -25.43 -9.28
CA ARG A 107 2.47 -26.46 -8.26
C ARG A 107 2.84 -27.84 -8.79
N ILE A 108 3.59 -28.59 -8.00
CA ILE A 108 4.04 -29.95 -8.31
C ILE A 108 3.60 -30.86 -7.18
N LEU A 109 2.69 -31.79 -7.51
CA LEU A 109 2.33 -32.89 -6.63
C LEU A 109 3.43 -33.96 -6.74
N LEU A 110 4.11 -34.22 -5.62
CA LEU A 110 5.15 -35.25 -5.54
C LEU A 110 4.53 -36.60 -5.25
N ARG A 111 4.74 -37.54 -6.18
CA ARG A 111 4.15 -38.88 -6.14
C ARG A 111 5.09 -39.92 -5.54
N ASP A 112 6.39 -39.63 -5.49
CA ASP A 112 7.46 -40.54 -5.07
C ASP A 112 8.27 -40.01 -3.88
N ALA A 113 7.79 -38.94 -3.23
CA ALA A 113 8.45 -38.34 -2.07
C ALA A 113 8.63 -39.37 -0.95
N THR A 114 9.88 -39.74 -0.68
CA THR A 114 10.25 -40.81 0.25
C THR A 114 10.93 -40.22 1.48
N PHE A 115 10.37 -40.47 2.66
CA PHE A 115 10.96 -40.04 3.93
C PHE A 115 12.31 -40.75 4.19
N LEU A 116 13.35 -39.97 4.47
CA LEU A 116 14.71 -40.49 4.72
C LEU A 116 15.12 -40.38 6.18
N GLN A 117 15.00 -39.17 6.75
CA GLN A 117 15.60 -38.82 8.02
C GLN A 117 14.71 -37.88 8.81
N GLU A 118 14.64 -38.12 10.12
CA GLU A 118 14.12 -37.21 11.14
C GLU A 118 15.27 -36.86 12.06
N LYS A 119 15.42 -35.57 12.34
CA LYS A 119 16.44 -35.04 13.24
C LYS A 119 15.79 -34.08 14.22
N GLU A 120 15.89 -34.39 15.49
CA GLU A 120 15.44 -33.53 16.58
C GLU A 120 16.51 -32.46 16.86
N GLU A 121 16.08 -31.19 16.88
CA GLU A 121 16.87 -30.02 17.24
C GLU A 121 16.26 -29.39 18.50
N ASP A 122 16.95 -28.42 19.11
CA ASP A 122 16.53 -27.81 20.40
C ASP A 122 15.12 -27.19 20.38
N PHE A 123 14.63 -26.76 19.22
CA PHE A 123 13.36 -26.03 19.07
C PHE A 123 12.44 -26.54 17.96
N ASP A 124 12.90 -27.47 17.14
CA ASP A 124 12.15 -28.01 16.01
C ASP A 124 12.61 -29.43 15.65
N VAL A 125 11.83 -30.09 14.82
CA VAL A 125 12.17 -31.39 14.23
C VAL A 125 12.27 -31.23 12.73
N VAL A 126 13.43 -31.57 12.17
CA VAL A 126 13.73 -31.49 10.74
C VAL A 126 13.45 -32.83 10.09
N TYR A 127 12.70 -32.80 8.98
CA TYR A 127 12.37 -33.96 8.16
C TYR A 127 12.99 -33.83 6.78
N THR A 128 13.66 -34.89 6.32
CA THR A 128 14.29 -34.95 4.99
C THR A 128 13.58 -35.97 4.11
N PHE A 129 13.25 -35.56 2.89
CA PHE A 129 12.60 -36.39 1.87
C PHE A 129 13.47 -36.46 0.62
N ALA A 130 13.49 -37.62 -0.04
CA ALA A 130 14.02 -37.83 -1.39
C ALA A 130 12.89 -37.83 -2.42
N THR A 131 13.19 -37.42 -3.64
CA THR A 131 12.34 -37.63 -4.82
C THR A 131 13.22 -37.72 -6.06
N GLU A 132 12.82 -38.56 -7.02
CA GLU A 132 13.48 -38.70 -8.31
C GLU A 132 12.55 -38.19 -9.43
N GLN A 133 11.47 -37.48 -9.08
CA GLN A 133 10.49 -36.94 -10.03
C GLN A 133 11.15 -35.87 -10.92
N GLU A 134 11.06 -36.07 -12.24
CA GLU A 134 11.76 -35.24 -13.23
C GLU A 134 11.27 -33.77 -13.23
N ASP A 135 9.97 -33.54 -13.06
CA ASP A 135 9.40 -32.19 -13.01
C ASP A 135 9.84 -31.42 -11.74
N TYR A 136 10.03 -32.11 -10.63
CA TYR A 136 10.64 -31.55 -9.42
C TYR A 136 12.09 -31.15 -9.67
N GLN A 137 12.92 -32.04 -10.24
CA GLN A 137 14.32 -31.75 -10.56
C GLN A 137 14.46 -30.53 -11.46
N ASN A 138 13.67 -30.48 -12.54
CA ASN A 138 13.60 -29.34 -13.45
C ASN A 138 13.17 -28.05 -12.74
N ALA A 139 12.21 -28.12 -11.81
CA ALA A 139 11.77 -26.96 -11.04
C ALA A 139 12.84 -26.45 -10.06
N VAL A 140 13.59 -27.35 -9.41
CA VAL A 140 14.72 -26.99 -8.54
C VAL A 140 15.84 -26.32 -9.33
N GLN A 141 16.22 -26.89 -10.48
CA GLN A 141 17.25 -26.31 -11.36
C GLN A 141 16.86 -24.91 -11.83
N ARG A 142 15.60 -24.74 -12.26
CA ARG A 142 15.08 -23.43 -12.68
C ARG A 142 15.07 -22.44 -11.53
N LEU A 143 14.63 -22.84 -10.34
CA LEU A 143 14.65 -21.99 -9.15
C LEU A 143 16.09 -21.57 -8.81
N ALA A 144 17.05 -22.50 -8.84
CA ALA A 144 18.45 -22.22 -8.56
C ALA A 144 19.03 -21.19 -9.54
N LEU A 145 18.74 -21.34 -10.84
CA LEU A 145 19.17 -20.42 -11.87
C LEU A 145 18.56 -19.02 -11.67
N GLN A 146 17.23 -18.93 -11.54
CA GLN A 146 16.53 -17.66 -11.38
C GLN A 146 16.94 -16.93 -10.09
N TYR A 147 17.02 -17.65 -8.97
CA TYR A 147 17.35 -17.04 -7.69
C TYR A 147 18.82 -16.62 -7.61
N SER A 148 19.74 -17.40 -8.17
CA SER A 148 21.16 -16.99 -8.25
C SER A 148 21.36 -15.76 -9.13
N GLN A 149 20.64 -15.67 -10.25
CA GLN A 149 20.63 -14.49 -11.11
C GLN A 149 20.10 -13.25 -10.37
N TYR A 150 18.98 -13.38 -9.66
CA TYR A 150 18.44 -12.32 -8.81
C TYR A 150 19.43 -11.85 -7.74
N ILE A 151 20.08 -12.78 -7.02
CA ILE A 151 21.10 -12.43 -6.02
C ILE A 151 22.27 -11.69 -6.67
N ARG A 152 22.73 -12.15 -7.83
CA ARG A 152 23.83 -11.51 -8.55
C ARG A 152 23.49 -10.06 -8.88
N TRP A 153 22.33 -9.81 -9.49
CA TRP A 153 21.88 -8.44 -9.77
C TRP A 153 21.75 -7.59 -8.51
N LYS A 154 21.19 -8.15 -7.42
CA LYS A 154 21.13 -7.45 -6.13
C LYS A 154 22.48 -7.06 -5.53
N MET A 155 23.56 -7.74 -5.93
CA MET A 155 24.91 -7.51 -5.42
C MET A 155 25.78 -6.67 -6.36
N GLU A 156 25.50 -6.72 -7.67
CA GLU A 156 26.31 -6.08 -8.72
C GLU A 156 25.73 -4.74 -9.19
N ASP A 157 24.41 -4.59 -9.21
CA ASP A 157 23.70 -3.45 -9.80
C ASP A 157 22.99 -2.56 -8.76
N ASP A 158 22.64 -1.34 -9.19
CA ASP A 158 21.72 -0.46 -8.47
C ASP A 158 20.29 -1.06 -8.47
N ASP A 159 19.51 -0.78 -7.43
CA ASP A 159 18.13 -1.24 -7.26
C ASP A 159 17.25 -0.87 -8.46
N ALA A 160 17.55 0.25 -9.12
CA ALA A 160 16.84 0.70 -10.32
C ALA A 160 17.07 -0.25 -11.52
N ALA A 161 18.32 -0.64 -11.79
CA ALA A 161 18.66 -1.55 -12.88
C ALA A 161 18.08 -2.96 -12.66
N LEU A 162 18.08 -3.43 -11.40
CA LEU A 162 17.40 -4.67 -11.06
C LEU A 162 15.89 -4.58 -11.34
N ALA A 163 15.24 -3.48 -10.98
CA ALA A 163 13.82 -3.29 -11.25
C ALA A 163 13.51 -3.24 -12.75
N GLU A 164 14.38 -2.61 -13.54
CA GLU A 164 14.27 -2.59 -15.00
C GLU A 164 14.29 -4.00 -15.58
N GLU A 165 15.32 -4.78 -15.26
CA GLU A 165 15.47 -6.14 -15.76
C GLU A 165 14.34 -7.07 -15.29
N MET A 166 13.86 -6.89 -14.05
CA MET A 166 12.86 -7.78 -13.46
C MET A 166 11.42 -7.45 -13.82
N THR A 167 11.10 -6.18 -14.06
CA THR A 167 9.70 -5.74 -14.24
C THR A 167 9.48 -4.85 -15.45
N GLY A 168 10.53 -4.52 -16.21
CA GLY A 168 10.47 -3.49 -17.26
C GLY A 168 10.29 -2.09 -16.69
N TYR A 169 10.71 -1.86 -15.44
CA TYR A 169 10.65 -0.52 -14.82
C TYR A 169 11.60 0.45 -15.56
N PRO A 170 11.15 1.66 -15.93
CA PRO A 170 12.00 2.59 -16.68
C PRO A 170 12.99 3.30 -15.76
N ALA A 171 14.06 2.62 -15.36
CA ALA A 171 15.06 3.14 -14.42
C ALA A 171 15.70 4.45 -14.89
N GLU A 172 15.91 4.62 -16.20
CA GLU A 172 16.43 5.86 -16.78
C GLU A 172 15.55 7.09 -16.47
N GLN A 173 14.25 6.89 -16.25
CA GLN A 173 13.32 7.97 -15.96
C GLN A 173 13.49 8.51 -14.52
N ASP A 174 14.12 7.75 -13.62
CA ASP A 174 14.42 8.17 -12.25
C ASP A 174 15.36 9.38 -12.20
N ALA A 175 16.12 9.67 -13.26
CA ALA A 175 16.99 10.83 -13.30
C ALA A 175 16.22 12.15 -13.45
N PHE A 176 15.01 12.13 -14.02
CA PHE A 176 14.28 13.36 -14.38
C PHE A 176 13.41 13.85 -13.23
N HIS A 177 13.76 15.03 -12.73
CA HIS A 177 13.03 15.73 -11.69
C HIS A 177 12.68 17.14 -12.17
N LEU A 178 11.53 17.64 -11.73
CA LEU A 178 11.22 19.06 -11.83
C LEU A 178 11.84 19.82 -10.65
N GLU A 179 12.02 21.13 -10.81
CA GLU A 179 12.77 21.95 -9.84
C GLU A 179 11.98 22.23 -8.55
N SER A 180 10.64 22.18 -8.60
CA SER A 180 9.78 22.50 -7.47
C SER A 180 8.42 21.80 -7.55
N LEU A 181 7.68 21.79 -6.43
CA LEU A 181 6.29 21.31 -6.42
C LEU A 181 5.37 22.19 -7.26
N GLU A 182 5.68 23.48 -7.37
CA GLU A 182 4.91 24.40 -8.22
C GLU A 182 5.06 24.02 -9.69
N GLU A 183 6.28 23.75 -10.15
CA GLU A 183 6.53 23.26 -11.51
C GLU A 183 5.87 21.89 -11.74
N GLN A 184 5.93 20.96 -10.76
CA GLN A 184 5.20 19.69 -10.84
C GLN A 184 3.69 19.89 -11.01
N LYS A 185 3.09 20.77 -10.19
CA LYS A 185 1.65 21.05 -10.26
C LYS A 185 1.24 21.72 -11.56
N LYS A 186 2.06 22.62 -12.14
CA LYS A 186 1.81 23.20 -13.47
C LYS A 186 1.70 22.11 -14.54
N VAL A 187 2.59 21.13 -14.51
CA VAL A 187 2.56 20.00 -15.46
C VAL A 187 1.34 19.12 -15.20
N TRP A 188 1.13 18.69 -13.96
CA TRP A 188 0.03 17.81 -13.56
C TRP A 188 -1.35 18.40 -13.83
N PHE A 189 -1.52 19.72 -13.68
CA PHE A 189 -2.80 20.40 -13.84
C PHE A 189 -2.94 21.20 -15.14
N SER A 190 -2.01 21.03 -16.09
CA SER A 190 -2.01 21.75 -17.37
C SER A 190 -3.30 21.59 -18.19
N GLY A 191 -4.02 20.48 -18.03
CA GLY A 191 -5.30 20.20 -18.69
C GLY A 191 -6.55 20.59 -17.89
N VAL A 192 -6.40 21.11 -16.66
CA VAL A 192 -7.53 21.52 -15.83
C VAL A 192 -8.01 22.91 -16.27
N GLY A 193 -9.30 23.05 -16.52
CA GLY A 193 -9.91 24.32 -16.94
C GLY A 193 -11.32 24.52 -16.37
N LYS A 194 -12.00 25.56 -16.85
CA LYS A 194 -13.31 26.00 -16.35
C LYS A 194 -14.36 24.90 -16.23
N GLU A 195 -14.40 24.02 -17.21
CA GLU A 195 -15.46 23.01 -17.36
C GLU A 195 -15.10 21.66 -16.72
N THR A 196 -13.89 21.47 -16.17
CA THR A 196 -13.43 20.16 -15.69
C THR A 196 -14.39 19.52 -14.68
N PHE A 197 -14.81 20.26 -13.65
CA PHE A 197 -15.73 19.71 -12.64
C PHE A 197 -17.19 19.66 -13.12
N THR A 198 -17.60 20.58 -14.01
CA THR A 198 -18.92 20.51 -14.67
C THR A 198 -19.03 19.25 -15.53
N ALA A 199 -18.00 18.94 -16.32
CA ALA A 199 -17.92 17.74 -17.15
C ALA A 199 -17.94 16.48 -16.27
N LEU A 200 -17.22 16.48 -15.15
CA LEU A 200 -17.26 15.41 -14.15
C LEU A 200 -18.69 15.17 -13.66
N GLN A 201 -19.39 16.22 -13.22
CA GLN A 201 -20.78 16.13 -12.75
C GLN A 201 -21.76 15.67 -13.84
N ASN A 202 -21.58 16.15 -15.08
CA ASN A 202 -22.39 15.69 -16.23
C ASN A 202 -22.22 14.18 -16.44
N GLY A 203 -20.99 13.68 -16.38
CA GLY A 203 -20.71 12.25 -16.44
C GLY A 203 -21.45 11.46 -15.35
N PHE A 204 -21.45 11.95 -14.10
CA PHE A 204 -22.23 11.36 -13.02
C PHE A 204 -23.73 11.32 -13.34
N ALA A 205 -24.30 12.39 -13.86
CA ALA A 205 -25.71 12.45 -14.25
C ALA A 205 -26.06 11.43 -15.35
N GLU A 206 -25.16 11.21 -16.31
CA GLU A 206 -25.35 10.20 -17.36
C GLU A 206 -25.29 8.75 -16.87
N SER A 207 -24.72 8.49 -15.69
CA SER A 207 -24.62 7.12 -15.14
C SER A 207 -25.98 6.49 -14.84
N GLY A 208 -27.06 7.28 -14.83
CA GLY A 208 -28.44 6.79 -14.73
C GLY A 208 -28.79 6.18 -13.37
N GLN A 209 -27.96 6.37 -12.35
CA GLN A 209 -28.30 5.97 -10.99
C GLN A 209 -29.49 6.82 -10.48
N PRO A 210 -30.60 6.21 -10.02
CA PRO A 210 -31.65 6.93 -9.34
C PRO A 210 -31.15 7.33 -7.94
N GLY A 211 -30.74 8.58 -7.81
CA GLY A 211 -30.13 9.13 -6.60
C GLY A 211 -29.60 10.53 -6.88
N GLN A 212 -29.45 11.34 -5.85
CA GLN A 212 -29.10 12.76 -5.94
C GLN A 212 -27.84 13.03 -6.78
N PRO A 213 -27.68 14.27 -7.33
CA PRO A 213 -26.43 14.67 -7.96
C PRO A 213 -25.23 14.37 -7.04
N VAL A 214 -24.08 14.06 -7.64
CA VAL A 214 -22.85 13.82 -6.89
C VAL A 214 -22.55 15.01 -5.98
N GLU A 215 -22.31 14.74 -4.69
CA GLU A 215 -21.95 15.77 -3.72
C GLU A 215 -20.48 16.18 -3.97
N LEU A 216 -20.24 17.46 -4.21
CA LEU A 216 -18.89 17.99 -4.33
C LEU A 216 -18.40 18.50 -2.97
N ALA A 217 -17.17 18.14 -2.61
CA ALA A 217 -16.53 18.58 -1.39
C ALA A 217 -15.12 19.11 -1.64
N LEU A 218 -14.68 20.02 -0.78
CA LEU A 218 -13.31 20.55 -0.79
C LEU A 218 -12.64 20.29 0.55
N GLU A 219 -11.39 19.82 0.53
CA GLU A 219 -10.59 19.63 1.72
C GLU A 219 -9.77 20.89 2.07
N LEU A 220 -9.99 21.38 3.29
CA LEU A 220 -9.16 22.35 3.98
C LEU A 220 -8.29 21.56 4.95
N ASP A 221 -7.02 21.36 4.61
CA ASP A 221 -6.15 20.38 5.27
C ASP A 221 -4.95 21.00 6.00
N ARG A 222 -4.83 22.33 6.01
CA ARG A 222 -3.66 23.03 6.54
C ARG A 222 -3.96 24.48 6.97
N PRO A 223 -3.14 25.06 7.87
CA PRO A 223 -3.32 26.41 8.42
C PRO A 223 -3.53 27.52 7.39
N GLU A 224 -2.80 27.45 6.28
CA GLU A 224 -2.92 28.39 5.17
C GLU A 224 -4.36 28.45 4.62
N TRP A 225 -5.01 27.30 4.46
CA TRP A 225 -6.38 27.23 3.93
C TRP A 225 -7.42 27.61 4.95
N TYR A 226 -7.20 27.29 6.23
CA TYR A 226 -8.06 27.77 7.31
C TYR A 226 -8.09 29.30 7.35
N THR A 227 -6.90 29.92 7.33
CA THR A 227 -6.74 31.37 7.36
C THR A 227 -7.35 32.03 6.12
N ALA A 228 -7.07 31.49 4.94
CA ALA A 228 -7.61 32.01 3.69
C ALA A 228 -9.15 31.93 3.64
N TYR A 229 -9.73 30.79 4.04
CA TYR A 229 -11.19 30.66 4.06
C TYR A 229 -11.82 31.62 5.08
N LEU A 230 -11.28 31.75 6.30
CA LEU A 230 -11.83 32.68 7.30
C LEU A 230 -11.77 34.16 6.88
N SER A 231 -10.79 34.54 6.08
CA SER A 231 -10.53 35.94 5.70
C SER A 231 -11.20 36.39 4.40
N MET A 232 -11.79 35.46 3.64
CA MET A 232 -12.35 35.73 2.31
C MET A 232 -13.81 35.31 2.21
N GLU A 233 -14.55 35.90 1.29
CA GLU A 233 -15.83 35.35 0.83
C GLU A 233 -15.59 34.02 0.10
N SER A 234 -16.49 33.05 0.24
CA SER A 234 -16.28 31.68 -0.25
C SER A 234 -15.95 31.58 -1.74
N ALA A 235 -16.67 32.32 -2.59
CA ALA A 235 -16.42 32.34 -4.03
C ALA A 235 -15.01 32.86 -4.38
N VAL A 236 -14.50 33.86 -3.63
CA VAL A 236 -13.15 34.41 -3.80
C VAL A 236 -12.11 33.41 -3.31
N PHE A 237 -12.39 32.75 -2.19
CA PHE A 237 -11.53 31.71 -1.63
C PHE A 237 -11.33 30.55 -2.61
N PHE A 238 -12.41 30.03 -3.24
CA PHE A 238 -12.28 28.91 -4.17
C PHE A 238 -11.45 29.27 -5.41
N ASP A 239 -11.65 30.46 -6.00
CA ASP A 239 -10.81 30.95 -7.11
C ASP A 239 -9.33 31.02 -6.67
N ALA A 240 -9.04 31.60 -5.50
CA ALA A 240 -7.69 31.69 -4.96
C ALA A 240 -7.06 30.31 -4.68
N TYR A 241 -7.84 29.34 -4.19
CA TYR A 241 -7.40 27.97 -3.91
C TYR A 241 -6.88 27.30 -5.18
N PHE A 242 -7.62 27.35 -6.28
CA PHE A 242 -7.20 26.74 -7.55
C PHE A 242 -5.98 27.47 -8.16
N ARG A 243 -5.98 28.82 -8.17
CA ARG A 243 -4.84 29.59 -8.69
C ARG A 243 -3.56 29.28 -7.96
N LYS A 244 -3.61 29.23 -6.63
CA LYS A 244 -2.43 28.94 -5.81
C LYS A 244 -1.93 27.50 -5.99
N ASN A 245 -2.81 26.58 -6.41
CA ASN A 245 -2.45 25.24 -6.85
C ASN A 245 -2.03 25.15 -8.32
N GLN A 246 -1.60 26.27 -8.93
CA GLN A 246 -1.05 26.34 -10.29
C GLN A 246 -2.07 26.03 -11.40
N ILE A 247 -3.36 26.31 -11.13
CA ILE A 247 -4.44 26.27 -12.13
C ILE A 247 -4.80 27.71 -12.50
N PRO A 248 -4.23 28.27 -13.59
CA PRO A 248 -4.35 29.69 -13.92
C PRO A 248 -5.75 30.09 -14.39
N ASP A 249 -6.52 29.15 -14.93
CA ASP A 249 -7.94 29.33 -15.26
C ASP A 249 -8.80 28.43 -14.37
N PRO A 250 -9.15 28.89 -13.14
CA PRO A 250 -9.87 28.09 -12.17
C PRO A 250 -11.17 27.49 -12.71
N PRO A 251 -11.48 26.25 -12.32
CA PRO A 251 -12.77 25.64 -12.62
C PRO A 251 -13.92 26.42 -11.99
N ILE A 252 -15.10 26.30 -12.61
CA ILE A 252 -16.35 26.64 -11.94
C ILE A 252 -16.60 25.56 -10.90
N PHE A 253 -16.29 25.87 -9.64
CA PHE A 253 -16.35 24.91 -8.54
C PHE A 253 -17.09 25.50 -7.35
N HIS A 254 -18.20 24.86 -7.00
CA HIS A 254 -19.04 25.21 -5.86
C HIS A 254 -19.27 23.93 -5.05
N PRO A 255 -18.51 23.70 -3.96
CA PRO A 255 -18.69 22.52 -3.15
C PRO A 255 -19.99 22.62 -2.34
N ASP A 256 -20.64 21.49 -2.14
CA ASP A 256 -21.74 21.31 -1.20
C ASP A 256 -21.22 21.20 0.25
N ARG A 257 -19.95 20.78 0.39
CA ARG A 257 -19.35 20.39 1.67
C ARG A 257 -17.89 20.81 1.81
N LEU A 258 -17.49 21.16 3.03
CA LEU A 258 -16.09 21.38 3.40
C LEU A 258 -15.60 20.28 4.33
N TYR A 259 -14.48 19.67 3.99
CA TYR A 259 -13.71 18.80 4.86
C TYR A 259 -12.70 19.67 5.61
N ILE A 260 -12.66 19.59 6.94
CA ILE A 260 -11.83 20.48 7.77
C ILE A 260 -10.98 19.63 8.70
N GLY A 261 -9.66 19.78 8.59
CA GLY A 261 -8.68 19.02 9.37
C GLY A 261 -7.78 18.19 8.46
N ASN A 262 -6.92 17.37 9.06
CA ASN A 262 -5.92 16.62 8.32
C ASN A 262 -5.87 15.17 8.78
N ALA A 263 -5.94 14.22 7.85
CA ALA A 263 -5.93 12.78 8.16
C ALA A 263 -4.55 12.28 8.64
N PHE A 264 -3.46 12.97 8.28
CA PHE A 264 -2.10 12.44 8.38
C PHE A 264 -1.24 13.10 9.45
N CYS A 265 -1.45 14.38 9.74
CA CYS A 265 -0.60 15.14 10.65
C CYS A 265 -1.44 15.90 11.70
N PRO A 266 -1.29 15.57 13.00
CA PRO A 266 -2.01 16.28 14.05
C PRO A 266 -1.58 17.74 14.22
N HIS A 267 -0.36 18.09 13.78
CA HIS A 267 0.13 19.48 13.83
C HIS A 267 -0.42 20.37 12.72
N LEU A 268 -1.21 19.82 11.78
CA LEU A 268 -1.93 20.59 10.75
C LEU A 268 -3.43 20.72 11.06
N ALA A 269 -3.89 20.12 12.15
CA ALA A 269 -5.25 20.30 12.61
C ALA A 269 -5.42 21.77 13.06
N PRO A 270 -6.60 22.39 12.81
CA PRO A 270 -6.87 23.72 13.31
C PRO A 270 -6.82 23.73 14.84
N THR A 271 -6.49 24.89 15.42
CA THR A 271 -6.71 25.15 16.84
C THR A 271 -8.21 25.07 17.16
N GLU A 272 -8.57 24.96 18.44
CA GLU A 272 -9.99 24.92 18.83
C GLU A 272 -10.75 26.16 18.37
N GLU A 273 -10.17 27.35 18.57
CA GLU A 273 -10.76 28.63 18.18
C GLU A 273 -10.96 28.71 16.66
N GLU A 274 -9.95 28.32 15.87
CA GLU A 274 -10.05 28.28 14.41
C GLU A 274 -11.10 27.26 13.95
N LEU A 275 -11.13 26.06 14.54
CA LEU A 275 -12.06 25.01 14.17
C LEU A 275 -13.52 25.48 14.27
N PHE A 276 -13.89 26.07 15.41
CA PHE A 276 -15.24 26.57 15.61
C PHE A 276 -15.55 27.78 14.72
N ALA A 277 -14.58 28.67 14.48
CA ALA A 277 -14.75 29.78 13.55
C ALA A 277 -15.00 29.29 12.11
N LEU A 278 -14.27 28.27 11.66
CA LEU A 278 -14.44 27.65 10.35
C LEU A 278 -15.83 27.01 10.23
N MET A 279 -16.25 26.26 11.25
CA MET A 279 -17.56 25.61 11.30
C MET A 279 -18.71 26.64 11.31
N ASP A 280 -18.59 27.71 12.10
CA ASP A 280 -19.57 28.78 12.12
C ASP A 280 -19.66 29.51 10.79
N LYS A 281 -18.53 29.79 10.14
CA LYS A 281 -18.52 30.38 8.79
C LYS A 281 -19.16 29.44 7.77
N ALA A 282 -18.76 28.17 7.74
CA ALA A 282 -19.34 27.17 6.84
C ALA A 282 -20.86 27.05 7.03
N CYS A 283 -21.33 27.06 8.28
CA CYS A 283 -22.76 27.06 8.59
C CYS A 283 -23.47 28.32 8.09
N ARG A 284 -22.89 29.52 8.26
CA ARG A 284 -23.47 30.78 7.75
C ARG A 284 -23.56 30.79 6.23
N GLU A 285 -22.57 30.21 5.57
CA GLU A 285 -22.48 30.12 4.11
C GLU A 285 -23.19 28.88 3.54
N SER A 286 -23.91 28.14 4.40
CA SER A 286 -24.72 26.96 4.03
C SER A 286 -23.93 25.77 3.47
N PHE A 287 -22.65 25.63 3.82
CA PHE A 287 -21.87 24.43 3.53
C PHE A 287 -22.12 23.35 4.58
N ALA A 288 -22.23 22.10 4.14
CA ALA A 288 -22.10 20.96 5.05
C ALA A 288 -20.65 20.84 5.51
N VAL A 289 -20.44 20.27 6.70
CA VAL A 289 -19.09 20.12 7.29
C VAL A 289 -18.81 18.66 7.60
N THR A 290 -17.62 18.22 7.23
CA THR A 290 -17.01 16.98 7.67
C THR A 290 -15.69 17.30 8.38
N LEU A 291 -15.54 16.83 9.62
CA LEU A 291 -14.30 17.02 10.37
C LEU A 291 -13.38 15.82 10.14
N VAL A 292 -12.11 16.09 9.83
CA VAL A 292 -11.11 15.06 9.57
C VAL A 292 -10.15 15.00 10.75
N PHE A 293 -10.23 13.90 11.51
CA PHE A 293 -9.34 13.68 12.65
C PHE A 293 -8.10 12.90 12.19
N PRO A 294 -6.89 13.32 12.60
CA PRO A 294 -5.68 12.52 12.43
C PRO A 294 -5.75 11.27 13.33
N PHE A 295 -4.77 10.38 13.20
CA PHE A 295 -4.63 9.27 14.14
C PHE A 295 -4.41 9.75 15.58
N LEU A 296 -5.04 9.07 16.53
CA LEU A 296 -4.88 9.31 17.96
C LEU A 296 -3.49 8.90 18.46
N LEU A 297 -2.83 9.81 19.16
CA LEU A 297 -1.64 9.53 19.95
C LEU A 297 -2.03 9.45 21.43
N GLU A 298 -1.46 8.50 22.15
CA GLU A 298 -1.71 8.32 23.60
C GLU A 298 -1.53 9.64 24.38
N GLY A 299 -0.47 10.40 24.06
CA GLY A 299 -0.18 11.69 24.69
C GLY A 299 -1.24 12.77 24.44
N ASN A 300 -2.10 12.60 23.43
CA ASN A 300 -3.14 13.56 23.05
C ASN A 300 -4.55 13.04 23.38
N LEU A 301 -4.69 11.86 23.99
CA LEU A 301 -5.98 11.24 24.30
C LEU A 301 -6.94 12.18 25.03
N LEU A 302 -6.46 12.79 26.12
CA LEU A 302 -7.28 13.70 26.94
C LEU A 302 -7.71 14.94 26.16
N GLU A 303 -6.81 15.50 25.35
CA GLU A 303 -7.12 16.67 24.51
C GLU A 303 -8.18 16.31 23.45
N THR A 304 -8.06 15.15 22.81
CA THR A 304 -9.04 14.68 21.84
C THR A 304 -10.40 14.45 22.49
N GLN A 305 -10.46 13.85 23.69
CA GLN A 305 -11.71 13.68 24.43
C GLN A 305 -12.37 15.02 24.76
N GLN A 306 -11.60 15.98 25.27
CA GLN A 306 -12.08 17.33 25.55
C GLN A 306 -12.61 18.00 24.28
N ARG A 307 -11.87 17.93 23.18
CA ARG A 307 -12.27 18.51 21.90
C ARG A 307 -13.57 17.90 21.36
N LEU A 308 -13.74 16.57 21.47
CA LEU A 308 -15.00 15.91 21.11
C LEU A 308 -16.17 16.40 21.97
N GLN A 309 -15.97 16.59 23.28
CA GLN A 309 -17.01 17.12 24.16
C GLN A 309 -17.42 18.55 23.78
N ARG A 310 -16.45 19.41 23.44
CA ARG A 310 -16.73 20.77 22.97
C ARG A 310 -17.48 20.77 21.63
N LEU A 311 -17.17 19.82 20.75
CA LEU A 311 -17.92 19.61 19.51
C LEU A 311 -19.37 19.17 19.79
N VAL A 312 -19.60 18.34 20.81
CA VAL A 312 -20.98 17.98 21.24
C VAL A 312 -21.76 19.21 21.65
N GLU A 313 -21.17 20.06 22.49
CA GLU A 313 -21.81 21.31 22.94
C GLU A 313 -22.17 22.21 21.75
N TRP A 314 -21.27 22.34 20.76
CA TRP A 314 -21.57 23.09 19.54
C TRP A 314 -22.70 22.46 18.73
N CYS A 315 -22.70 21.12 18.56
CA CYS A 315 -23.75 20.39 17.85
C CYS A 315 -25.13 20.60 18.48
N GLU A 316 -25.21 20.54 19.81
CA GLU A 316 -26.44 20.78 20.58
C GLU A 316 -26.91 22.23 20.43
N GLN A 317 -26.01 23.20 20.55
CA GLN A 317 -26.32 24.63 20.42
C GLN A 317 -26.84 24.99 19.01
N LYS A 318 -26.25 24.40 17.96
CA LYS A 318 -26.63 24.65 16.57
C LYS A 318 -27.73 23.71 16.07
N ASN A 319 -28.12 22.72 16.88
CA ASN A 319 -29.02 21.63 16.52
C ASN A 319 -28.61 20.97 15.19
N LYS A 320 -27.33 20.54 15.11
CA LYS A 320 -26.74 19.93 13.91
C LYS A 320 -26.00 18.65 14.27
N ILE A 321 -26.11 17.67 13.37
CA ILE A 321 -25.24 16.49 13.37
C ILE A 321 -24.02 16.82 12.51
N ILE A 322 -22.83 16.51 13.02
CA ILE A 322 -21.58 16.68 12.28
C ILE A 322 -21.08 15.33 11.79
N GLU A 323 -20.54 15.31 10.57
CA GLU A 323 -19.85 14.15 10.05
C GLU A 323 -18.38 14.16 10.49
N ILE A 324 -17.86 13.03 10.99
CA ILE A 324 -16.46 12.89 11.41
C ILE A 324 -15.82 11.74 10.64
N VAL A 325 -14.75 12.04 9.90
CA VAL A 325 -13.85 11.04 9.34
C VAL A 325 -12.84 10.64 10.40
N VAL A 326 -12.86 9.36 10.80
CA VAL A 326 -11.92 8.80 11.77
C VAL A 326 -10.87 7.93 11.08
N ASN A 327 -9.62 8.10 11.51
CA ASN A 327 -8.45 7.47 10.89
C ASN A 327 -7.73 6.47 11.82
N ASP A 328 -8.29 6.24 13.01
CA ASP A 328 -7.85 5.23 13.97
C ASP A 328 -9.02 4.73 14.82
N TRP A 329 -8.85 3.55 15.41
CA TRP A 329 -9.90 2.90 16.22
C TRP A 329 -10.13 3.55 17.58
N GLY A 330 -9.15 4.27 18.13
CA GLY A 330 -9.29 5.00 19.39
C GLY A 330 -10.24 6.18 19.22
N THR A 331 -10.02 7.03 18.21
CA THR A 331 -10.94 8.12 17.87
C THR A 331 -12.33 7.58 17.50
N ALA A 332 -12.40 6.48 16.73
CA ALA A 332 -13.67 5.83 16.40
C ALA A 332 -14.44 5.41 17.67
N HIS A 333 -13.75 4.77 18.63
CA HIS A 333 -14.35 4.33 19.89
C HIS A 333 -14.85 5.50 20.75
N LEU A 334 -14.09 6.60 20.82
CA LEU A 334 -14.48 7.80 21.57
C LEU A 334 -15.69 8.48 20.93
N ALA A 335 -15.65 8.70 19.61
CA ALA A 335 -16.69 9.43 18.89
C ALA A 335 -17.98 8.60 18.75
N ALA A 336 -17.90 7.27 18.68
CA ALA A 336 -19.08 6.40 18.55
C ALA A 336 -20.01 6.46 19.78
N GLN A 337 -19.49 6.83 20.95
CA GLN A 337 -20.27 7.02 22.18
C GLN A 337 -21.11 8.31 22.15
N LEU A 338 -20.87 9.20 21.19
CA LEU A 338 -21.49 10.51 21.09
C LEU A 338 -22.49 10.50 19.92
N PRO A 339 -23.81 10.56 20.16
CA PRO A 339 -24.81 10.33 19.13
C PRO A 339 -24.94 11.48 18.12
N VAL A 340 -24.43 12.67 18.46
CA VAL A 340 -24.42 13.88 17.62
C VAL A 340 -23.44 13.80 16.44
N PHE A 341 -22.65 12.73 16.35
CA PHE A 341 -21.72 12.50 15.26
C PHE A 341 -22.19 11.37 14.32
N SER A 342 -22.03 11.61 13.03
CA SER A 342 -22.08 10.59 11.98
C SER A 342 -20.65 10.21 11.62
N LEU A 343 -20.26 8.95 11.82
CA LEU A 343 -18.88 8.53 11.60
C LEU A 343 -18.67 7.98 10.18
N CYS A 344 -17.52 8.33 9.61
CA CYS A 344 -17.03 7.85 8.32
C CYS A 344 -15.72 7.09 8.50
N LEU A 345 -15.56 5.97 7.80
CA LEU A 345 -14.31 5.21 7.80
C LEU A 345 -13.27 5.96 6.94
N GLY A 346 -12.28 6.57 7.58
CA GLY A 346 -11.24 7.33 6.90
C GLY A 346 -10.23 6.48 6.13
N VAL A 347 -9.47 7.15 5.26
CA VAL A 347 -8.52 6.53 4.32
C VAL A 347 -7.40 5.75 5.02
N LEU A 348 -7.05 6.08 6.27
CA LEU A 348 -6.04 5.34 7.04
C LEU A 348 -6.55 4.01 7.58
N LEU A 349 -7.86 3.87 7.79
CA LEU A 349 -8.50 2.61 8.16
C LEU A 349 -8.96 1.83 6.93
N ASN A 350 -9.43 2.51 5.87
CA ASN A 350 -9.83 1.91 4.60
C ASN A 350 -8.61 1.60 3.71
N LYS A 351 -7.74 0.70 4.19
CA LYS A 351 -6.46 0.43 3.54
C LYS A 351 -6.60 -0.25 2.18
N ARG A 352 -5.74 0.15 1.25
CA ARG A 352 -5.56 -0.46 -0.08
C ARG A 352 -4.09 -0.43 -0.45
N LYS A 353 -3.66 -1.35 -1.32
CA LYS A 353 -2.34 -1.25 -1.95
C LYS A 353 -2.41 -0.19 -3.04
N LYS A 354 -1.62 0.87 -2.86
CA LYS A 354 -1.57 2.03 -3.74
C LYS A 354 -0.10 2.39 -3.92
N ASP A 355 0.39 2.34 -5.15
CA ASP A 355 1.74 2.78 -5.50
C ASP A 355 1.76 3.03 -7.02
N PRO A 356 2.32 4.15 -7.50
CA PRO A 356 2.43 4.40 -8.95
C PRO A 356 3.15 3.28 -9.70
N ARG A 357 4.04 2.55 -9.02
CA ARG A 357 4.80 1.44 -9.61
C ARG A 357 3.99 0.16 -9.72
N MET A 358 2.74 0.12 -9.25
CA MET A 358 1.87 -1.05 -9.46
C MET A 358 1.58 -1.32 -10.94
N ALA A 359 1.75 -0.33 -11.83
CA ALA A 359 1.69 -0.55 -13.27
C ALA A 359 2.75 -1.56 -13.76
N TYR A 360 3.92 -1.62 -13.12
CA TYR A 360 5.01 -2.54 -13.44
C TYR A 360 4.91 -3.87 -12.68
N LYS A 361 3.94 -4.00 -11.77
CA LYS A 361 3.78 -5.23 -11.00
C LYS A 361 3.31 -6.37 -11.90
N LEU A 362 4.13 -7.42 -11.96
CA LEU A 362 3.80 -8.66 -12.65
C LEU A 362 2.89 -9.56 -11.78
N GLY A 363 2.21 -10.49 -12.44
CA GLY A 363 1.31 -11.46 -11.82
C GLY A 363 -0.14 -10.98 -11.71
N ASP A 364 -0.97 -11.78 -11.05
CA ASP A 364 -2.39 -11.50 -10.87
C ASP A 364 -2.62 -10.29 -9.93
N ARG A 365 -3.33 -9.28 -10.46
CA ARG A 365 -3.66 -8.02 -9.76
C ARG A 365 -5.11 -7.97 -9.26
N THR A 366 -5.93 -8.98 -9.56
CA THR A 366 -7.34 -9.03 -9.14
C THR A 366 -7.51 -8.93 -7.62
N LEU A 367 -6.53 -9.43 -6.86
CA LEU A 367 -6.50 -9.33 -5.39
C LEU A 367 -6.35 -7.89 -4.87
N PHE A 368 -6.02 -6.91 -5.71
CA PHE A 368 -5.94 -5.48 -5.36
C PHE A 368 -7.22 -4.70 -5.72
N GLU A 369 -8.15 -5.33 -6.44
CA GLU A 369 -9.46 -4.76 -6.78
C GLU A 369 -10.34 -4.59 -5.54
N GLN A 370 -10.12 -5.38 -4.50
CA GLN A 370 -10.94 -5.39 -3.28
C GLN A 370 -10.10 -5.16 -2.03
N ASN A 371 -10.78 -4.78 -0.95
CA ASN A 371 -10.22 -4.65 0.39
C ASN A 371 -11.26 -5.06 1.44
N SER A 372 -10.96 -4.90 2.72
CA SER A 372 -11.83 -5.35 3.81
C SER A 372 -13.27 -4.83 3.73
N VAL A 373 -13.50 -3.60 3.25
CA VAL A 373 -14.85 -3.00 3.12
C VAL A 373 -15.72 -3.72 2.09
N HIS A 374 -15.11 -4.47 1.16
CA HIS A 374 -15.87 -5.31 0.23
C HIS A 374 -16.51 -6.54 0.91
N ALA A 375 -16.00 -6.96 2.07
CA ALA A 375 -16.60 -8.05 2.83
C ALA A 375 -17.86 -7.58 3.58
N ALA A 376 -18.99 -8.28 3.38
CA ALA A 376 -20.27 -7.91 3.98
C ALA A 376 -20.22 -7.90 5.52
N PHE A 377 -19.66 -8.95 6.13
CA PHE A 377 -19.54 -9.04 7.59
C PHE A 377 -18.75 -7.87 8.20
N TYR A 378 -17.77 -7.33 7.47
CA TYR A 378 -16.98 -6.20 7.97
C TYR A 378 -17.80 -4.90 7.90
N ARG A 379 -18.63 -4.72 6.88
CA ARG A 379 -19.56 -3.58 6.82
C ARG A 379 -20.63 -3.66 7.89
N GLU A 380 -21.16 -4.85 8.15
CA GLU A 380 -22.11 -5.09 9.26
C GLU A 380 -21.47 -4.71 10.60
N TYR A 381 -20.25 -5.18 10.86
CA TYR A 381 -19.47 -4.79 12.05
C TYR A 381 -19.28 -3.27 12.17
N LEU A 382 -18.87 -2.59 11.08
CA LEU A 382 -18.70 -1.13 11.08
C LEU A 382 -20.00 -0.37 11.38
N LYS A 383 -21.13 -0.88 10.87
CA LYS A 383 -22.45 -0.30 11.09
C LYS A 383 -22.95 -0.53 12.52
N GLU A 384 -22.83 -1.75 13.04
CA GLU A 384 -23.33 -2.11 14.37
C GLU A 384 -22.52 -1.47 15.49
N GLU A 385 -21.19 -1.49 15.39
CA GLU A 385 -20.31 -1.00 16.47
C GLU A 385 -20.10 0.51 16.41
N PHE A 386 -20.01 1.09 15.21
CA PHE A 386 -19.59 2.49 15.03
C PHE A 386 -20.60 3.35 14.28
N ARG A 387 -21.72 2.80 13.81
CA ARG A 387 -22.73 3.51 13.00
C ARG A 387 -22.11 4.09 11.70
N MET A 388 -21.07 3.43 11.18
CA MET A 388 -20.38 3.85 9.97
C MET A 388 -21.01 3.24 8.73
N GLU A 389 -21.56 4.09 7.86
CA GLU A 389 -22.12 3.70 6.57
C GLU A 389 -21.48 4.45 5.38
N ARG A 390 -20.51 5.34 5.65
CA ARG A 390 -19.73 6.06 4.65
C ARG A 390 -18.26 5.66 4.71
N TYR A 391 -17.69 5.38 3.54
CA TYR A 391 -16.30 4.92 3.38
C TYR A 391 -15.53 5.89 2.48
N GLU A 392 -14.37 6.36 2.97
CA GLU A 392 -13.50 7.27 2.24
C GLU A 392 -12.50 6.48 1.38
N TRP A 393 -12.43 6.81 0.10
CA TRP A 393 -11.55 6.22 -0.91
C TRP A 393 -10.68 7.29 -1.54
N GLU A 394 -9.57 6.90 -2.18
CA GLU A 394 -8.74 7.82 -2.97
C GLU A 394 -8.67 7.32 -4.41
N SER A 395 -8.59 8.23 -5.38
CA SER A 395 -8.34 7.88 -6.78
C SER A 395 -6.94 7.32 -6.92
N CYS A 396 -6.84 6.08 -7.42
CA CYS A 396 -5.56 5.48 -7.76
C CYS A 396 -5.69 4.89 -9.16
N GLY A 397 -4.72 5.15 -10.04
CA GLY A 397 -4.77 4.74 -11.45
C GLY A 397 -4.82 3.22 -11.68
N ASP A 398 -4.60 2.42 -10.65
CA ASP A 398 -4.80 0.95 -10.66
C ASP A 398 -6.22 0.54 -10.19
N THR A 399 -7.17 1.46 -10.14
CA THR A 399 -8.54 1.15 -9.70
C THR A 399 -9.34 0.48 -10.81
N SER A 400 -8.92 -0.75 -11.12
CA SER A 400 -9.75 -1.84 -11.64
C SER A 400 -10.92 -2.20 -10.71
N THR A 401 -11.08 -1.52 -9.56
CA THR A 401 -12.23 -1.63 -8.63
C THR A 401 -13.53 -1.59 -9.44
N ARG A 402 -14.11 -2.77 -9.70
CA ARG A 402 -15.24 -2.90 -10.63
C ARG A 402 -16.49 -2.20 -10.10
N LYS A 403 -16.75 -2.32 -8.80
CA LYS A 403 -17.89 -1.74 -8.09
C LYS A 403 -17.49 -1.47 -6.65
N PHE A 404 -17.75 -0.27 -6.15
CA PHE A 404 -17.59 0.03 -4.73
C PHE A 404 -18.64 -0.73 -3.92
N PRO A 405 -18.34 -1.07 -2.65
CA PRO A 405 -19.28 -1.82 -1.83
C PRO A 405 -20.56 -1.01 -1.54
N GLU A 406 -21.62 -1.73 -1.16
CA GLU A 406 -22.86 -1.13 -0.69
C GLU A 406 -22.62 -0.19 0.50
N GLY A 407 -23.35 0.92 0.54
CA GLY A 407 -23.14 2.02 1.48
C GLY A 407 -22.92 3.33 0.74
N LYS A 408 -22.47 4.35 1.46
CA LYS A 408 -22.09 5.65 0.89
C LYS A 408 -20.57 5.67 0.65
N ASN A 409 -20.14 6.21 -0.47
CA ASN A 409 -18.73 6.20 -0.86
C ASN A 409 -18.27 7.59 -1.29
N SER A 410 -17.23 8.08 -0.62
CA SER A 410 -16.55 9.33 -0.95
C SER A 410 -15.24 9.04 -1.66
N LEU A 411 -14.96 9.69 -2.78
CA LEU A 411 -13.71 9.54 -3.52
C LEU A 411 -12.89 10.84 -3.48
N HIS A 412 -11.70 10.76 -2.87
CA HIS A 412 -10.70 11.82 -2.81
C HIS A 412 -9.91 11.89 -4.11
N LEU A 413 -9.80 13.08 -4.69
CA LEU A 413 -9.14 13.37 -5.95
C LEU A 413 -8.20 14.58 -5.84
N PRO A 414 -7.13 14.65 -6.65
CA PRO A 414 -6.58 13.58 -7.50
C PRO A 414 -5.48 12.78 -6.78
N PHE A 415 -5.11 13.20 -5.57
CA PHE A 415 -4.03 12.57 -4.82
C PHE A 415 -4.49 11.34 -4.06
N TYR A 416 -3.56 10.39 -3.92
CA TYR A 416 -3.73 9.23 -3.07
C TYR A 416 -2.48 8.99 -2.24
N GLN A 417 -2.68 8.62 -0.98
CA GLN A 417 -1.61 8.29 -0.07
C GLN A 417 -1.02 6.91 -0.42
N THR A 418 0.29 6.83 -0.59
CA THR A 418 1.03 5.57 -0.82
C THR A 418 1.65 5.03 0.45
N ASN A 419 2.19 5.93 1.27
CA ASN A 419 2.77 5.62 2.57
C ASN A 419 2.54 6.77 3.56
N THR A 420 2.38 6.44 4.83
CA THR A 420 2.21 7.40 5.93
C THR A 420 2.96 6.87 7.14
N SER A 421 3.54 7.78 7.93
CA SER A 421 4.20 7.47 9.20
C SER A 421 3.54 8.23 10.33
N GLN A 422 3.65 7.74 11.55
CA GLN A 422 3.30 8.55 12.73
C GLN A 422 4.33 9.67 12.95
N TYR A 423 5.52 9.53 12.39
CA TYR A 423 6.61 10.48 12.53
C TYR A 423 6.86 11.24 11.23
N CYS A 424 7.18 12.52 11.35
CA CYS A 424 7.37 13.39 10.21
C CYS A 424 8.72 13.13 9.50
N PRO A 425 8.74 12.58 8.28
CA PRO A 425 9.97 12.39 7.51
C PRO A 425 10.63 13.72 7.14
N MET A 426 9.84 14.78 6.94
CA MET A 426 10.37 16.11 6.65
C MET A 426 11.15 16.65 7.86
N TYR A 427 10.58 16.56 9.06
CA TYR A 427 11.29 16.92 10.29
C TYR A 427 12.59 16.13 10.46
N ALA A 428 12.55 14.82 10.24
CA ALA A 428 13.73 13.96 10.33
C ALA A 428 14.83 14.38 9.34
N ALA A 429 14.47 14.65 8.08
CA ALA A 429 15.41 15.12 7.08
C ALA A 429 16.03 16.48 7.47
N CYS A 430 15.22 17.46 7.85
CA CYS A 430 15.71 18.80 8.19
C CYS A 430 16.58 18.83 9.46
N ILE A 431 16.26 18.00 10.48
CA ILE A 431 16.90 18.06 11.80
C ILE A 431 18.01 17.03 11.97
N LYS A 432 17.88 15.86 11.34
CA LYS A 432 18.80 14.73 11.47
C LYS A 432 19.59 14.45 10.20
N GLY A 433 19.32 15.16 9.10
CA GLY A 433 19.97 14.93 7.80
C GLY A 433 19.55 13.61 7.14
N SER A 434 18.55 12.91 7.67
CA SER A 434 18.09 11.63 7.15
C SER A 434 16.58 11.46 7.31
N ARG A 435 15.91 11.16 6.19
CA ARG A 435 14.47 10.86 6.14
C ARG A 435 14.08 9.68 7.04
N GLY A 436 14.98 8.71 7.23
CA GLY A 436 14.72 7.50 8.01
C GLY A 436 14.95 7.67 9.52
N ALA A 437 15.65 8.72 9.94
CA ALA A 437 15.99 8.97 11.35
C ALA A 437 14.84 9.67 12.10
N GLN A 438 13.65 9.07 12.04
CA GLN A 438 12.41 9.65 12.53
C GLN A 438 12.25 9.52 14.05
N THR A 439 11.76 10.59 14.68
CA THR A 439 11.49 10.65 16.12
C THR A 439 10.17 11.39 16.40
N PRO A 440 9.51 11.16 17.55
CA PRO A 440 8.35 11.95 17.95
C PRO A 440 8.62 13.46 17.93
N VAL A 441 7.75 14.23 17.27
CA VAL A 441 7.87 15.69 17.17
C VAL A 441 7.02 16.34 18.27
N ARG A 442 7.68 16.94 19.26
CA ARG A 442 7.02 17.65 20.39
C ARG A 442 6.60 19.08 20.03
N LYS A 443 7.42 19.77 19.23
CA LYS A 443 7.16 21.13 18.73
C LYS A 443 7.40 21.15 17.22
N CYS A 444 6.34 21.34 16.45
CA CYS A 444 6.41 21.36 15.00
C CYS A 444 7.02 22.70 14.52
N PRO A 445 8.08 22.67 13.68
CA PRO A 445 8.62 23.86 13.03
C PRO A 445 8.03 24.10 11.64
N GLU A 446 7.01 23.33 11.23
CA GLU A 446 6.22 23.55 10.01
C GLU A 446 7.06 23.55 8.71
N PHE A 447 8.16 22.78 8.65
CA PHE A 447 9.01 22.69 7.46
C PHE A 447 8.24 22.34 6.18
N CYS A 448 7.17 21.54 6.30
CA CYS A 448 6.28 21.14 5.21
C CYS A 448 5.48 22.28 4.55
N GLU A 449 5.49 23.48 5.12
CA GLU A 449 4.95 24.68 4.46
C GLU A 449 5.90 25.22 3.39
N LYS A 450 7.21 24.98 3.56
CA LYS A 450 8.27 25.56 2.71
C LYS A 450 9.02 24.51 1.90
N GLN A 451 8.92 23.24 2.28
CA GLN A 451 9.69 22.15 1.71
C GLN A 451 8.78 20.98 1.36
N THR A 452 9.14 20.28 0.29
CA THR A 452 8.51 19.02 -0.14
C THR A 452 9.61 18.07 -0.59
N PHE A 453 9.35 16.78 -0.56
CA PHE A 453 10.18 15.81 -1.25
C PHE A 453 9.69 15.66 -2.68
N LEU A 454 10.55 16.00 -3.62
CA LEU A 454 10.31 15.71 -5.03
C LEU A 454 10.75 14.29 -5.34
N TYR A 455 10.00 13.65 -6.22
CA TYR A 455 10.29 12.35 -6.79
C TYR A 455 10.42 12.49 -8.30
N PRO A 456 10.99 11.48 -8.99
CA PRO A 456 11.03 11.44 -10.43
C PRO A 456 9.66 11.73 -11.07
N GLU A 457 9.67 12.48 -12.17
CA GLU A 457 8.45 13.00 -12.79
C GLU A 457 7.48 11.88 -13.19
N HIS A 458 8.01 10.79 -13.77
CA HIS A 458 7.20 9.68 -14.29
C HIS A 458 6.46 8.93 -13.19
N LEU A 459 6.95 8.96 -11.95
CA LEU A 459 6.25 8.39 -10.80
C LEU A 459 5.04 9.22 -10.38
N ARG A 460 5.04 10.52 -10.70
CA ARG A 460 4.00 11.48 -10.31
C ARG A 460 3.74 11.43 -8.80
N MET A 461 4.79 11.68 -8.03
CA MET A 461 4.75 11.61 -6.56
C MET A 461 5.32 12.87 -5.92
N ALA A 462 4.78 13.20 -4.74
CA ALA A 462 5.35 14.19 -3.84
C ALA A 462 5.25 13.71 -2.39
N GLY A 463 6.32 13.90 -1.63
CA GLY A 463 6.34 13.63 -0.19
C GLY A 463 6.10 14.90 0.61
N ARG A 464 5.00 14.94 1.36
CA ARG A 464 4.64 16.10 2.19
C ARG A 464 4.07 15.65 3.53
N TYR A 465 4.27 16.46 4.56
CA TYR A 465 3.81 16.16 5.92
C TYR A 465 4.40 14.83 6.42
N ASN A 466 3.55 13.94 6.92
CA ASN A 466 3.87 12.59 7.38
C ASN A 466 3.74 11.52 6.29
N SER A 467 3.48 11.94 5.05
CA SER A 467 2.96 11.06 4.00
C SER A 467 3.69 11.21 2.67
N LEU A 468 3.48 10.22 1.82
CA LEU A 468 3.90 10.20 0.43
C LEU A 468 2.66 10.03 -0.44
N PHE A 469 2.50 10.92 -1.41
CA PHE A 469 1.32 10.98 -2.25
C PHE A 469 1.69 10.70 -3.70
N GLY A 470 0.92 9.83 -4.35
CA GLY A 470 0.85 9.75 -5.80
C GLY A 470 -0.32 10.60 -6.31
N ILE A 471 -0.32 10.93 -7.59
CA ILE A 471 -1.44 11.61 -8.24
C ILE A 471 -2.02 10.76 -9.37
N ASP A 472 -3.35 10.65 -9.40
CA ASP A 472 -4.11 10.07 -10.50
C ASP A 472 -4.68 11.18 -11.39
N LEU A 473 -4.11 11.32 -12.59
CA LEU A 473 -4.50 12.37 -13.53
C LEU A 473 -5.70 11.97 -14.40
N SER A 474 -6.11 10.71 -14.43
CA SER A 474 -7.16 10.23 -15.34
C SER A 474 -8.46 11.00 -15.14
N VAL A 475 -8.80 11.31 -13.88
CA VAL A 475 -10.02 12.07 -13.56
C VAL A 475 -9.97 13.52 -14.04
N LEU A 476 -8.78 14.10 -14.15
CA LEU A 476 -8.60 15.47 -14.60
C LEU A 476 -8.51 15.56 -16.13
N GLN A 477 -8.00 14.52 -16.78
CA GLN A 477 -7.82 14.45 -18.24
C GLN A 477 -9.11 14.03 -18.97
N GLU A 478 -9.89 13.12 -18.38
CA GLU A 478 -11.14 12.60 -18.95
C GLU A 478 -12.32 12.73 -17.96
N PRO A 479 -12.64 13.95 -17.49
CA PRO A 479 -13.56 14.16 -16.37
C PRO A 479 -14.94 13.56 -16.59
N GLU A 480 -15.54 13.74 -17.78
CA GLU A 480 -16.87 13.21 -18.09
C GLU A 480 -16.92 11.68 -18.09
N ALA A 481 -15.97 11.03 -18.76
CA ALA A 481 -15.88 9.57 -18.81
C ALA A 481 -15.65 8.99 -17.40
N MET A 482 -14.78 9.63 -16.63
CA MET A 482 -14.48 9.21 -15.26
C MET A 482 -15.67 9.44 -14.32
N GLY A 483 -16.39 10.56 -14.46
CA GLY A 483 -17.61 10.83 -13.70
C GLY A 483 -18.69 9.77 -13.95
N LYS A 484 -18.90 9.41 -15.21
CA LYS A 484 -19.81 8.33 -15.60
C LYS A 484 -19.39 6.98 -15.01
N MET A 485 -18.11 6.66 -15.10
CA MET A 485 -17.56 5.45 -14.51
C MET A 485 -17.76 5.41 -12.99
N TYR A 486 -17.40 6.47 -12.27
CA TYR A 486 -17.53 6.51 -10.81
C TYR A 486 -18.99 6.47 -10.35
N GLY A 487 -19.88 7.16 -11.06
CA GLY A 487 -21.34 7.05 -10.85
C GLY A 487 -21.81 5.61 -10.99
N LEU A 488 -21.49 4.93 -12.10
CA LEU A 488 -21.84 3.52 -12.30
C LEU A 488 -21.27 2.58 -11.21
N ARG A 489 -20.13 2.95 -10.63
CA ARG A 489 -19.45 2.18 -9.58
C ARG A 489 -19.98 2.45 -8.17
N GLY A 490 -20.89 3.42 -7.97
CA GLY A 490 -21.52 3.70 -6.68
C GLY A 490 -20.78 4.73 -5.80
N ILE A 491 -20.03 5.65 -6.43
CA ILE A 491 -19.55 6.86 -5.75
C ILE A 491 -20.67 7.91 -5.71
N ASP A 492 -20.92 8.48 -4.54
CA ASP A 492 -21.92 9.54 -4.34
C ASP A 492 -21.31 10.90 -3.93
N ARG A 493 -20.02 10.92 -3.57
CA ARG A 493 -19.30 12.14 -3.19
C ARG A 493 -17.91 12.19 -3.80
N ILE A 494 -17.54 13.35 -4.34
CA ILE A 494 -16.17 13.68 -4.75
C ILE A 494 -15.57 14.67 -3.75
N VAL A 495 -14.39 14.37 -3.25
CA VAL A 495 -13.63 15.23 -2.33
C VAL A 495 -12.38 15.73 -3.05
N VAL A 496 -12.26 17.03 -3.25
CA VAL A 496 -11.11 17.64 -3.93
C VAL A 496 -10.07 18.04 -2.89
N ASN A 497 -8.85 17.52 -3.04
CA ASN A 497 -7.68 17.94 -2.28
C ASN A 497 -6.50 18.08 -3.25
N LEU A 498 -5.92 19.27 -3.36
CA LEU A 498 -4.80 19.56 -4.27
C LEU A 498 -3.40 19.55 -3.61
N LEU A 499 -3.28 18.96 -2.41
CA LEU A 499 -2.03 18.77 -1.64
C LEU A 499 -1.39 20.03 -1.05
#